data_AF-A0A959BNH4-F1
#
_entry.id   AF-A0A959BNH4-F1
#
_cell.length_a   1.000
_cell.length_b   1.000
_cell.length_c   1.000
_cell.angle_alpha   90.00
_cell.angle_beta   90.00
_cell.angle_gamma   90.00
#
_symmetry.space_group_name_H-M   'P 1'
#
loop_
_entity.id
_entity.type
_entity.pdbx_description
1 polymer ?
#
loop_
_entity_poly.entity_id
_entity_poly.type
_entity_poly.pdbx_seq_one_letter_code
_entity_poly.pdbx_strand_id
1 'polypeptide(L)' 'MYGTVTVPAGQLDAGSIDACETGNLSFAIRRLGGQNTPTPSITFSIEEVGAQPVELWVSDGVHSSMVIALVFVQDMVAP' A
#
# COMPACT_ATOMS: atom_id res chain seq x y z
N MET A 1 -4.08 11.30 22.41
CA MET A 1 -4.72 11.62 21.11
C MET A 1 -4.32 10.51 20.15
N TYR A 2 -5.27 9.77 19.58
CA TYR A 2 -4.96 8.66 18.67
C TYR A 2 -4.80 9.23 17.27
N GLY A 3 -3.56 9.23 16.75
CA GLY A 3 -3.27 9.61 15.37
C GLY A 3 -3.48 8.41 14.43
N THR A 4 -4.04 8.67 13.26
CA THR A 4 -4.07 7.71 12.15
C THR A 4 -3.50 8.34 10.90
N VAL A 5 -2.92 7.50 10.03
CA VAL A 5 -2.41 7.91 8.73
C VAL A 5 -2.95 6.97 7.66
N THR A 6 -3.44 7.53 6.56
CA THR A 6 -3.92 6.76 5.41
C THR A 6 -2.91 6.86 4.29
N VAL A 7 -2.45 5.72 3.81
CA VAL A 7 -1.49 5.58 2.71
C VAL A 7 -2.24 5.05 1.47
N PRO A 8 -2.41 5.87 0.42
CA PRO A 8 -2.84 5.40 -0.90
C PRO A 8 -1.83 4.42 -1.50
N ALA A 9 -2.31 3.35 -2.15
CA ALA A 9 -1.46 2.31 -2.75
C ALA A 9 -0.48 2.89 -3.78
N GLY A 10 -0.92 3.85 -4.59
CA GLY A 10 -0.08 4.51 -5.59
C GLY A 10 1.08 5.33 -5.01
N GLN A 11 1.09 5.65 -3.71
CA GLN A 11 2.25 6.29 -3.08
C GLN A 11 3.40 5.30 -2.83
N LEU A 12 3.12 4.00 -2.79
CA LEU A 12 4.16 2.96 -2.69
C LEU A 12 4.64 2.50 -4.07
N ASP A 13 4.01 2.95 -5.15
CA ASP A 13 4.46 2.66 -6.50
C ASP A 13 5.80 3.38 -6.77
N ALA A 14 6.77 2.64 -7.30
CA ALA A 14 8.10 3.13 -7.62
C ALA A 14 8.26 3.43 -9.13
N GLY A 15 7.14 3.74 -9.82
CA GLY A 15 7.12 4.01 -11.25
C GLY A 15 6.86 2.76 -12.08
N SER A 16 5.85 1.96 -11.71
CA SER A 16 5.42 0.83 -12.52
C SER A 16 5.00 1.31 -13.91
N ILE A 17 5.37 0.54 -14.95
CA ILE A 17 5.04 0.83 -16.33
C ILE A 17 4.32 -0.35 -16.96
N ASP A 18 3.33 -0.06 -17.81
CA ASP A 18 2.77 -1.02 -18.75
C ASP A 18 3.39 -0.75 -20.14
N ALA A 19 4.09 -1.76 -20.67
CA ALA A 19 4.73 -1.70 -21.98
C ALA A 19 3.71 -1.70 -23.15
N CYS A 20 2.43 -2.00 -22.89
CA CYS A 20 1.38 -2.00 -23.89
C CYS A 20 0.84 -0.59 -24.21
N GLU A 21 1.32 0.46 -23.51
CA GLU A 21 1.02 1.89 -23.72
C GLU A 21 -0.48 2.30 -23.66
N THR A 22 -1.40 1.40 -23.32
CA THR A 22 -2.84 1.66 -23.40
C THR A 22 -3.60 1.67 -22.07
N GLY A 23 -2.95 1.41 -20.93
CA GLY A 23 -3.63 1.22 -19.65
C GLY A 23 -3.39 2.31 -18.60
N ASN A 24 -4.45 2.74 -17.91
CA ASN A 24 -4.31 3.33 -16.58
C ASN A 24 -4.02 2.20 -15.60
N LEU A 25 -2.83 2.19 -14.98
CA LEU A 25 -2.52 1.25 -13.91
C LEU A 25 -3.41 1.51 -12.69
N SER A 26 -3.97 0.44 -12.15
CA SER A 26 -4.71 0.45 -10.89
C SER A 26 -3.86 -0.18 -9.79
N PHE A 27 -3.89 0.42 -8.60
CA PHE A 27 -3.08 0.00 -7.46
C PHE A 27 -3.98 -0.36 -6.29
N ALA A 28 -3.66 -1.47 -5.63
CA ALA A 28 -4.31 -1.89 -4.40
C ALA A 28 -3.29 -2.35 -3.38
N ILE A 29 -3.61 -2.19 -2.10
CA ILE A 29 -2.72 -2.44 -0.98
C ILE A 29 -3.44 -3.23 0.11
N ARG A 30 -2.71 -4.08 0.81
CA ARG A 30 -3.19 -4.89 1.93
C ARG A 30 -2.04 -5.25 2.88
N ARG A 31 -2.33 -5.46 4.16
CA ARG A 31 -1.36 -6.03 5.13
C ARG A 31 -0.93 -7.43 4.67
N LEU A 32 0.37 -7.74 4.76
CA LEU A 32 0.90 -9.04 4.33
C LEU A 32 0.18 -10.19 5.03
N GLY A 33 -0.31 -11.17 4.25
CA GLY A 33 -1.05 -12.32 4.78
C GLY A 33 -2.49 -12.02 5.22
N GLY A 34 -2.98 -10.79 5.01
CA GLY A 34 -4.38 -10.44 5.24
C GLY A 34 -5.32 -11.22 4.31
N GLN A 35 -6.47 -11.64 4.82
CA GLN A 35 -7.48 -12.36 4.03
C GLN A 35 -8.47 -11.43 3.31
N ASN A 36 -8.49 -10.15 3.66
CA ASN A 36 -9.37 -9.16 3.04
C ASN A 36 -8.95 -8.88 1.59
N THR A 37 -9.91 -8.45 0.78
CA THR A 37 -9.65 -7.92 -0.57
C THR A 37 -8.72 -6.70 -0.49
N PRO A 38 -7.63 -6.62 -1.28
CA PRO A 38 -6.81 -5.42 -1.36
C PRO A 38 -7.63 -4.18 -1.72
N THR A 39 -7.33 -3.05 -1.08
CA THR A 39 -8.07 -1.79 -1.24
C THR A 39 -7.18 -0.69 -1.84
N PRO A 40 -7.71 0.39 -2.42
CA PRO A 40 -6.89 1.48 -2.99
C PRO A 40 -6.04 2.24 -1.97
N SER A 41 -6.31 2.08 -0.68
CA SER A 41 -5.55 2.68 0.42
C SER A 41 -5.64 1.80 1.67
N ILE A 42 -4.73 2.03 2.61
CA ILE A 42 -4.69 1.40 3.92
C ILE A 42 -4.48 2.46 5.00
N THR A 43 -5.14 2.30 6.14
CA THR A 43 -4.96 3.17 7.30
C THR A 43 -4.15 2.45 8.36
N PHE A 44 -3.15 3.14 8.90
CA PHE A 44 -2.34 2.72 10.04
C PHE A 44 -2.65 3.58 11.26
N SER A 45 -2.57 2.96 12.42
CA SER A 45 -2.75 3.59 13.73
C SER A 45 -1.46 3.56 14.56
N ILE A 46 -1.48 4.21 15.72
CA ILE A 46 -0.36 4.21 16.66
C ILE A 46 -0.03 2.82 17.23
N GLU A 47 -0.98 1.88 17.22
CA GLU A 47 -0.74 0.49 17.63
C GLU A 47 0.16 -0.25 16.64
N GLU A 48 0.34 0.32 15.44
CA GLU A 48 1.09 -0.26 14.34
C GLU A 48 2.44 0.45 14.11
N VAL A 49 2.91 1.24 15.09
CA VAL A 49 4.26 1.84 15.07
C VAL A 49 5.30 0.73 14.89
N GLY A 50 6.22 0.95 13.94
CA GLY A 50 7.22 -0.03 13.52
C GLY A 50 7.10 -0.40 12.05
N ALA A 51 7.69 -1.55 11.69
CA ALA A 51 7.74 -2.05 10.34
C ALA A 51 6.47 -2.86 10.00
N GLN A 52 5.72 -2.39 9.01
CA GLN A 52 4.47 -2.96 8.55
C GLN A 52 4.64 -3.50 7.13
N PRO A 53 4.86 -4.81 6.94
CA PRO A 53 4.92 -5.40 5.61
C PRO A 53 3.53 -5.41 4.96
N VAL A 54 3.48 -5.01 3.70
CA VAL A 54 2.26 -4.92 2.90
C VAL A 54 2.45 -5.57 1.54
N GLU A 55 1.37 -6.08 0.99
CA GLU A 55 1.28 -6.50 -0.41
C GLU A 55 0.81 -5.30 -1.23
N LEU A 56 1.60 -4.91 -2.21
CA LEU A 56 1.23 -3.93 -3.23
C LEU A 56 0.88 -4.70 -4.51
N TRP A 57 -0.33 -4.48 -4.99
CA TRP A 57 -0.86 -5.06 -6.21
C TRP A 57 -0.98 -3.98 -7.27
N VAL A 58 -0.59 -4.32 -8.49
CA VAL A 58 -0.78 -3.50 -9.69
C VAL A 58 -1.52 -4.29 -10.74
N SER A 59 -2.46 -3.64 -11.44
CA SER A 59 -3.20 -4.25 -12.54
C SER A 59 -3.42 -3.26 -13.68
N ASP A 60 -3.25 -3.74 -14.91
CA ASP A 60 -3.57 -3.04 -16.17
C ASP A 60 -5.05 -3.25 -16.60
N GLY A 61 -5.85 -3.94 -15.78
CA GLY A 61 -7.23 -4.34 -16.08
C GLY A 61 -7.38 -5.73 -16.71
N VAL A 62 -6.29 -6.35 -17.16
CA VAL A 62 -6.25 -7.69 -17.76
C VAL A 62 -5.33 -8.63 -16.97
N HIS A 63 -4.13 -8.16 -16.66
CA HIS A 63 -3.11 -8.82 -15.86
C HIS A 63 -2.96 -8.14 -14.51
N SER A 64 -2.33 -8.86 -13.58
CA SER A 64 -1.95 -8.31 -12.29
C SER A 64 -0.60 -8.85 -11.86
N SER A 65 0.11 -8.04 -11.07
CA SER A 65 1.36 -8.41 -10.42
C SER A 65 1.33 -7.94 -8.97
N MET A 66 2.14 -8.59 -8.13
CA MET A 66 2.21 -8.31 -6.70
C MET A 66 3.67 -8.26 -6.24
N VAL A 67 3.96 -7.31 -5.37
CA VAL A 67 5.23 -7.17 -4.67
C VAL A 67 5.00 -6.92 -3.19
N ILE A 68 5.96 -7.32 -2.35
CA ILE A 68 5.96 -6.99 -0.93
C ILE A 68 6.71 -5.67 -0.74
N ALA A 69 6.06 -4.70 -0.12
CA ALA A 69 6.64 -3.43 0.31
C ALA A 69 6.67 -3.34 1.85
N LEU A 70 7.53 -2.46 2.37
CA LEU A 70 7.65 -2.23 3.81
C LEU A 70 7.28 -0.77 4.13
N VAL A 71 6.27 -0.60 4.97
CA VAL A 71 5.85 0.71 5.48
C VAL A 71 6.39 0.88 6.90
N PHE A 72 7.11 1.96 7.17
CA PHE A 72 7.56 2.30 8.53
C PHE A 72 6.64 3.34 9.13
N VAL A 73 5.88 2.95 10.16
CA VAL A 73 5.01 3.86 10.91
C VAL A 73 5.78 4.39 12.12
N GLN A 74 5.80 5.71 12.29
CA GLN A 74 6.52 6.39 13.37
C GLN A 74 5.57 7.31 14.14
N ASP A 75 5.71 7.33 15.46
CA ASP A 75 5.11 8.38 16.28
C ASP A 75 6.04 9.61 16.26
N MET A 76 5.48 10.76 15.92
CA MET A 76 6.19 12.04 15.78
C MET A 76 5.85 13.02 16.91
N VAL A 77 5.08 12.59 17.92
CA VAL A 77 4.63 13.44 19.03
C VAL A 77 5.47 13.17 20.28
N ALA A 78 5.96 14.23 20.93
CA ALA A 78 6.69 14.11 22.19
C ALA A 78 5.74 13.74 23.37
N PRO A 79 6.25 13.06 24.42
CA PRO A 79 5.45 12.68 25.60
C PRO A 79 4.80 13.84 26.35
#